data_AF-A0A6G2W3I5-F1
#
_entry.id   AF-A0A6G2W3I5-F1
#
_cell.length_a   1.000
_cell.length_b   1.000
_cell.length_c   1.000
_cell.angle_alpha   90.00
_cell.angle_beta   90.00
_cell.angle_gamma   90.00
#
_symmetry.space_group_name_H-M   'P 1'
#
loop_
_entity.id
_entity.type
_entity.pdbx_description
1 polymer ?
#
loop_
_entity_poly.entity_id
_entity_poly.type
_entity_poly.pdbx_seq_one_letter_code
_entity_poly.pdbx_strand_id
1 'polypeptide(L)' 'MGGRNRDAVRLAELKGIQYSRALSQIRDALAESDGETRHVVALRLIEAEEARLKAVPTKALDGVLFQEPVRPEDV' A
#
# COMPACT_ATOMS: atom_id res chain seq x y z
N MET A 1 15.39 -21.98 0.54
CA MET A 1 16.00 -20.69 0.17
C MET A 1 15.01 -19.91 -0.70
N GLY A 2 14.48 -18.76 -0.27
CA GLY A 2 13.52 -17.99 -1.10
C GLY A 2 12.93 -16.68 -0.55
N GLY A 3 13.29 -16.22 0.65
CA GLY A 3 12.62 -15.07 1.31
C GLY A 3 12.85 -13.69 0.65
N ARG A 4 14.08 -13.42 0.20
CA ARG A 4 14.49 -12.07 -0.28
C ARG A 4 13.66 -11.53 -1.45
N ASN A 5 13.21 -12.42 -2.33
CA ASN A 5 12.45 -12.03 -3.51
C ASN A 5 10.97 -11.85 -3.19
N ARG A 6 10.45 -12.67 -2.25
CA ARG A 6 9.05 -12.65 -1.83
C ARG A 6 8.68 -11.35 -1.13
N ASP A 7 9.53 -10.85 -0.25
CA ASP A 7 9.24 -9.62 0.51
C ASP A 7 9.15 -8.38 -0.40
N ALA A 8 10.06 -8.27 -1.37
CA ALA A 8 10.05 -7.16 -2.33
C ALA A 8 8.86 -7.22 -3.30
N VAL A 9 8.45 -8.43 -3.72
CA VAL A 9 7.22 -8.62 -4.50
C VAL A 9 6.00 -8.19 -3.69
N ARG A 10 5.89 -8.64 -2.44
CA ARG A 10 4.75 -8.31 -1.57
C ARG A 10 4.64 -6.81 -1.31
N LEU A 11 5.76 -6.15 -1.02
CA LEU A 11 5.78 -4.70 -0.83
C LEU A 11 5.39 -3.95 -2.11
N ALA A 12 5.83 -4.44 -3.27
CA ALA A 12 5.48 -3.87 -4.57
C ALA A 12 3.98 -3.97 -4.86
N GLU A 13 3.36 -5.12 -4.57
CA GLU A 13 1.91 -5.35 -4.71
C GLU A 13 1.11 -4.41 -3.80
N LEU A 14 1.48 -4.32 -2.51
CA LEU A 14 0.76 -3.49 -1.54
C LEU A 14 0.81 -2.00 -1.90
N LYS A 15 1.96 -1.52 -2.39
CA LYS A 15 2.15 -0.12 -2.79
C LYS A 15 1.70 0.20 -4.22
N GLY A 16 1.39 -0.81 -5.03
CA GLY A 16 1.12 -0.62 -6.47
C GLY A 16 2.32 -0.06 -7.23
N ILE A 17 3.55 -0.46 -6.87
CA ILE A 17 4.79 0.01 -7.51
C ILE A 17 5.56 -1.14 -8.18
N GLN A 18 6.56 -0.80 -8.99
CA GLN A 18 7.45 -1.79 -9.58
C GLN A 18 8.33 -2.49 -8.54
N TYR A 19 8.62 -3.77 -8.77
CA TYR A 19 9.50 -4.59 -7.94
C TYR A 19 10.87 -3.94 -7.69
N SER A 20 11.50 -3.39 -8.72
CA SER A 20 12.82 -2.73 -8.61
C SER A 20 12.79 -1.57 -7.64
N ARG A 21 11.70 -0.80 -7.63
CA ARG A 21 11.49 0.33 -6.72
C ARG A 21 11.28 -0.13 -5.28
N ALA A 22 10.48 -1.18 -5.06
CA ALA A 22 10.33 -1.80 -3.74
C ALA A 22 11.65 -2.36 -3.21
N LEU A 23 12.45 -2.96 -4.08
CA LEU A 23 13.76 -3.51 -3.74
C LEU A 23 14.77 -2.41 -3.34
N SER A 24 14.75 -1.25 -4.01
CA SER A 24 15.55 -0.09 -3.60
C SER A 24 15.11 0.43 -2.24
N GLN A 25 13.81 0.60 -1.99
CA GLN A 25 13.31 1.05 -0.68
C GLN A 25 13.77 0.15 0.47
N ILE A 26 13.75 -1.17 0.28
CA ILE A 26 14.25 -2.12 1.29
C ILE A 26 15.77 -1.97 1.51
N ARG A 27 16.53 -1.67 0.45
CA ARG A 27 17.99 -1.47 0.56
C ARG A 27 18.33 -0.16 1.26
N ASP A 28 17.62 0.91 0.93
CA ASP A 28 17.83 2.23 1.52
C ASP A 28 17.50 2.18 3.02
N ALA A 29 16.34 1.61 3.38
CA ALA A 29 15.96 1.43 4.78
C ALA A 29 16.89 0.50 5.56
N LEU A 30 17.49 -0.51 4.89
CA LEU A 30 18.49 -1.38 5.51
C LEU A 30 19.81 -0.64 5.76
N ALA A 31 20.23 0.25 4.86
CA ALA A 31 21.43 1.05 5.05
C ALA A 31 21.28 2.03 6.23
N GLU A 32 20.04 2.46 6.54
CA GLU A 32 19.71 3.31 7.68
C GLU A 32 19.48 2.53 8.98
N SER A 33 19.43 1.19 8.93
CA SER A 33 19.13 0.35 10.09
C SER A 33 20.39 -0.37 10.58
N ASP A 34 20.90 0.04 11.74
CA ASP A 34 22.06 -0.62 12.34
C ASP A 34 21.72 -2.02 12.87
N GLY A 35 22.36 -3.03 12.30
CA GLY A 35 22.29 -4.42 12.77
C GLY A 35 21.02 -5.19 12.39
N GLU A 36 20.08 -4.59 11.66
CA GLU A 36 18.89 -5.29 11.18
C GLU A 36 19.20 -6.16 9.97
N THR A 37 18.47 -7.27 9.84
CA THR A 37 18.52 -8.07 8.62
C THR A 37 17.56 -7.48 7.59
N ARG A 38 17.89 -7.64 6.31
CA ARG A 38 17.02 -7.24 5.20
C ARG A 38 15.58 -7.72 5.33
N HIS A 39 15.38 -8.93 5.84
CA HIS A 39 14.05 -9.52 6.00
C HIS A 39 13.24 -8.76 7.06
N VAL A 40 13.86 -8.41 8.20
CA VAL A 40 13.22 -7.62 9.27
C VAL A 40 12.81 -6.24 8.77
N VAL A 41 13.70 -5.56 8.06
CA VAL A 41 13.40 -4.25 7.44
C VAL A 41 12.23 -4.36 6.46
N ALA A 42 12.22 -5.40 5.62
CA ALA A 42 11.17 -5.60 4.64
C ALA A 42 9.81 -5.89 5.31
N LEU A 43 9.78 -6.69 6.38
CA LEU A 43 8.57 -6.94 7.16
C LEU A 43 8.01 -5.64 7.77
N ARG A 44 8.85 -4.80 8.38
CA ARG A 44 8.43 -3.50 8.93
C ARG A 44 7.78 -2.60 7.87
N LEU A 45 8.36 -2.54 6.67
CA LEU A 45 7.79 -1.77 5.56
C LEU A 45 6.47 -2.34 5.06
N ILE A 46 6.32 -3.68 5.02
CA ILE A 46 5.09 -4.37 4.67
C ILE A 46 4.00 -4.08 5.71
N GLU A 47 4.29 -4.29 6.99
CA GLU A 47 3.36 -4.06 8.10
C GLU A 47 2.88 -2.60 8.15
N ALA A 48 3.78 -1.64 7.93
CA ALA A 48 3.44 -0.22 7.86
C ALA A 48 2.47 0.06 6.69
N GLU A 49 2.69 -0.56 5.53
CA GLU A 49 1.82 -0.38 4.37
C GLU A 49 0.47 -1.07 4.57
N GLU A 50 0.43 -2.27 5.14
CA GLU A 50 -0.81 -2.98 5.47
C GLU A 50 -1.63 -2.20 6.51
N ALA A 51 -0.98 -1.62 7.52
CA ALA A 51 -1.62 -0.74 8.49
C ALA A 51 -2.19 0.52 7.83
N ARG A 52 -1.45 1.14 6.89
CA ARG A 52 -1.93 2.28 6.11
C ARG A 52 -3.18 1.91 5.31
N LEU A 53 -3.15 0.79 4.58
CA LEU A 53 -4.29 0.33 3.78
C LEU A 53 -5.52 0.02 4.65
N LYS A 54 -5.33 -0.58 5.83
CA LYS A 54 -6.40 -0.83 6.79
C LYS A 54 -6.98 0.45 7.40
N ALA A 55 -6.15 1.49 7.55
CA ALA A 55 -6.56 2.78 8.10
C ALA A 55 -7.28 3.67 7.07
N VAL A 56 -7.18 3.41 5.76
CA VAL A 56 -7.97 4.12 4.75
C VAL A 56 -9.44 3.77 4.96
N PRO A 57 -10.31 4.72 5.35
CA PRO A 57 -11.72 4.45 5.48
C PRO A 57 -12.29 4.22 4.08
N THR A 58 -12.87 3.05 3.83
CA THR A 58 -13.63 2.72 2.60
C THR A 58 -14.93 3.54 2.46
N LYS A 59 -15.11 4.61 3.24
CA LYS A 59 -16.28 5.50 3.24
C LYS A 59 -16.32 6.52 2.09
N ALA A 60 -15.77 6.19 0.92
CA ALA A 60 -15.74 7.12 -0.21
C ALA A 60 -16.46 6.61 -1.47
N LEU A 61 -17.26 5.52 -1.38
CA LEU A 61 -17.93 4.98 -2.58
C LEU A 61 -19.42 4.63 -2.42
N ASP A 62 -20.04 4.77 -1.25
CA ASP A 62 -21.46 4.40 -1.05
C ASP A 62 -22.45 5.58 -1.13
N GLY A 63 -21.97 6.81 -1.41
CA GLY A 63 -22.80 8.02 -1.28
C GLY A 63 -22.93 8.92 -2.51
N VAL A 64 -22.30 8.59 -3.64
CA VAL A 64 -22.24 9.50 -4.81
C VAL A 64 -22.62 8.75 -6.09
N LEU A 65 -23.76 8.06 -6.09
CA LEU A 65 -24.36 7.59 -7.34
C LEU A 65 -25.85 7.97 -7.33
N PHE A 66 -26.12 9.03 -8.09
CA PHE A 66 -27.43 9.47 -8.62
C PHE A 66 -28.44 10.08 -7.64
N GLN A 67 -28.27 11.37 -7.34
CA GLN A 67 -29.44 12.25 -7.31
C GLN A 67 -29.65 12.76 -8.74
N GLU A 68 -30.63 12.21 -9.46
CA GLU A 68 -31.14 12.85 -10.67
C GLU A 68 -31.74 14.22 -10.31
N PRO A 69 -31.43 15.30 -11.04
CA PRO A 69 -32.12 16.56 -10.84
C PRO A 69 -33.58 16.39 -11.30
N VAL A 70 -34.52 16.47 -10.35
CA VAL A 70 -35.95 16.56 -10.67
C VAL A 70 -36.16 17.80 -11.54
N ARG A 71 -36.69 17.60 -12.75
CA ARG A 71 -37.00 18.71 -13.65
C ARG A 71 -38.24 19.45 -13.12
N PRO A 72 -38.27 20.79 -13.17
CA PRO A 72 -39.37 21.61 -12.61
C PRO A 72 -40.69 21.53 -13.39
N GLU A 73 -40.91 20.50 -14.20
CA GLU A 73 -42.11 20.33 -15.04
C GLU A 73 -43.19 19.44 -14.36
N ASP A 74 -42.88 18.86 -13.19
CA ASP A 74 -43.76 17.90 -12.48
C ASP A 74 -44.50 18.51 -11.25
N VAL A 75 -44.66 19.84 -11.17
CA VAL A 75 -45.44 20.51 -10.09
C VAL A 75 -46.51 21.44 -10.64
#